data_AF-A0A847VFG1-F1
#
_entry.id   AF-A0A847VFG1-F1
#
_cell.length_a   1.000
_cell.length_b   1.000
_cell.length_c   1.000
_cell.angle_alpha   90.00
_cell.angle_beta   90.00
_cell.angle_gamma   90.00
#
_symmetry.space_group_name_H-M   'P 1'
#
loop_
_entity.id
_entity.type
_entity.pdbx_description
1 polymer ?
#
loop_
_entity_poly.entity_id
_entity_poly.type
_entity_poly.pdbx_seq_one_letter_code
_entity_poly.pdbx_strand_id
1 'polypeptide(L)'
;FSLTPEAPEPLERLPQIVVVIDELADLMMVVGKKIEELIARLAQKARAAGIHLVLATQRPSVDVITGLIKANIPTRIAYQVSSKIDSRTILDQMGAEALLGQGDMLYLSAPTGVPTPVRVHGAFVSDDEVHRVVEYLKSQGVPNYIEGILEGGTLEGEGGEAGDSPNGPAGGGEGDALYDQAVAVVLQHKRASISLVQRHLRIGYNRAARLLEQMEKSGLVSPMASNGNRDILVPRREE
;
A
#
# COMPACT_ATOMS: atom_id res chain seq x y z
N PHE A 1 -3.37 12.02 21.61
CA PHE A 1 -2.52 13.20 21.40
C PHE A 1 -2.26 13.82 22.77
N SER A 2 -1.00 13.90 23.20
CA SER A 2 -0.63 14.52 24.48
C SER A 2 -1.22 15.93 24.58
N LEU A 3 -1.89 16.20 25.69
CA LEU A 3 -2.64 17.43 25.93
C LEU A 3 -1.75 18.60 26.37
N THR A 4 -0.46 18.37 26.67
CA THR A 4 0.44 19.42 27.17
C THR A 4 1.87 19.32 26.62
N PRO A 5 2.50 20.45 26.21
CA PRO A 5 3.89 20.52 25.75
C PRO A 5 4.94 20.07 26.78
N GLU A 6 4.56 20.03 28.06
CA GLU A 6 5.45 19.76 29.19
C GLU A 6 5.62 18.26 29.49
N ALA A 7 4.83 17.39 28.83
CA ALA A 7 4.91 15.94 28.94
C ALA A 7 4.71 15.28 27.55
N PRO A 8 5.73 15.33 26.67
CA PRO A 8 5.68 14.60 25.41
C PRO A 8 5.59 13.08 25.69
N GLU A 9 4.75 12.38 24.93
CA GLU A 9 4.74 10.92 24.96
C GLU A 9 6.15 10.40 24.60
N PRO A 10 6.65 9.38 25.31
CA PRO A 10 7.96 8.81 25.01
C PRO A 10 7.97 8.26 23.57
N LEU A 11 8.95 8.71 22.79
CA LEU A 11 9.13 8.23 21.42
C LEU A 11 9.65 6.79 21.43
N GLU A 12 9.07 5.96 20.58
CA GLU A 12 9.55 4.61 20.34
C GLU A 12 10.51 4.57 19.15
N ARG A 13 11.41 3.59 19.15
CA ARG A 13 12.33 3.37 18.04
C ARG A 13 11.56 2.82 16.85
N LEU A 14 11.62 3.52 15.72
CA LEU A 14 11.02 3.05 14.47
C LEU A 14 11.79 1.86 13.88
N PRO A 15 11.10 0.79 13.42
CA PRO A 15 11.74 -0.32 12.73
C PRO A 15 12.15 0.07 11.30
N GLN A 16 13.04 -0.71 10.71
CA GLN A 16 13.22 -0.70 9.25
C GLN A 16 12.03 -1.42 8.60
N ILE A 17 11.52 -0.89 7.50
CA ILE A 17 10.40 -1.48 6.77
C ILE A 17 10.94 -2.04 5.45
N VAL A 18 10.63 -3.31 5.17
CA VAL A 18 10.98 -3.95 3.89
C VAL A 18 9.69 -4.36 3.20
N VAL A 19 9.48 -3.86 1.99
CA VAL A 19 8.34 -4.22 1.15
C VAL A 19 8.82 -5.17 0.06
N VAL A 20 8.30 -6.39 0.05
CA VAL A 20 8.65 -7.43 -0.91
C VAL A 20 7.48 -7.64 -1.87
N ILE A 21 7.75 -7.56 -3.16
CA ILE A 21 6.79 -7.84 -4.24
C ILE A 21 7.34 -9.02 -5.02
N ASP A 22 6.71 -10.18 -4.89
CA ASP A 22 7.19 -11.44 -5.48
C ASP A 22 7.03 -11.48 -7.01
N GLU A 23 5.96 -10.86 -7.52
CA GLU A 23 5.70 -10.74 -8.96
C GLU A 23 5.19 -9.35 -9.32
N LEU A 24 6.13 -8.46 -9.68
CA LEU A 24 5.85 -7.08 -10.08
C LEU A 24 4.93 -7.01 -11.31
N ALA A 25 5.06 -7.95 -12.25
CA ALA A 25 4.31 -7.90 -13.49
C ALA A 25 2.79 -8.03 -13.27
N ASP A 26 2.35 -8.76 -12.24
CA ASP A 26 0.92 -8.86 -11.91
C ASP A 26 0.36 -7.51 -11.46
N LEU A 27 1.10 -6.76 -10.65
CA LEU A 27 0.70 -5.42 -10.23
C LEU A 27 0.68 -4.44 -11.41
N MET A 28 1.68 -4.52 -12.29
CA MET A 28 1.76 -3.68 -13.48
C MET A 28 0.62 -3.98 -14.46
N MET A 29 0.18 -5.23 -14.58
CA MET A 29 -0.94 -5.59 -15.46
C MET A 29 -2.30 -5.17 -14.91
N VAL A 30 -2.50 -5.24 -13.59
CA VAL A 30 -3.79 -4.92 -12.97
C VAL A 30 -3.99 -3.42 -12.77
N VAL A 31 -2.95 -2.72 -12.30
CA VAL A 31 -3.05 -1.31 -11.88
C VAL A 31 -2.29 -0.37 -12.80
N GLY A 32 -1.30 -0.86 -13.54
CA GLY A 32 -0.58 -0.08 -14.56
C GLY A 32 0.30 1.03 -13.97
N LYS A 33 0.28 2.18 -14.66
CA LYS A 33 1.18 3.33 -14.41
C LYS A 33 1.16 3.84 -12.96
N LYS A 34 0.04 3.73 -12.27
CA LYS A 34 -0.09 4.21 -10.88
C LYS A 34 0.84 3.45 -9.91
N ILE A 35 1.07 2.16 -10.14
CA ILE A 35 2.03 1.37 -9.34
C ILE A 35 3.46 1.79 -9.63
N GLU A 36 3.78 2.04 -10.90
CA GLU A 36 5.09 2.52 -11.32
C GLU A 36 5.47 3.84 -10.63
N GLU A 37 4.53 4.80 -10.61
CA GLU A 37 4.70 6.09 -9.95
C GLU A 37 4.91 5.95 -8.43
N LEU A 38 4.16 5.06 -7.78
CA LEU A 38 4.31 4.79 -6.34
C LEU A 38 5.66 4.16 -6.01
N ILE A 39 6.09 3.17 -6.80
CA ILE A 39 7.39 2.53 -6.64
C ILE A 39 8.50 3.55 -6.84
N ALA A 40 8.42 4.36 -7.90
CA ALA A 40 9.40 5.40 -8.18
C ALA A 40 9.49 6.43 -7.04
N ARG A 41 8.33 6.95 -6.57
CA ARG A 41 8.26 7.91 -5.47
C ARG A 41 8.86 7.34 -4.19
N LEU A 42 8.56 6.07 -3.88
CA LEU A 42 9.08 5.41 -2.69
C LEU A 42 10.60 5.22 -2.82
N ALA A 43 11.07 4.61 -3.92
CA ALA A 43 12.50 4.38 -4.16
C ALA A 43 13.35 5.65 -4.08
N GLN A 44 12.83 6.82 -4.51
CA GLN A 44 13.54 8.10 -4.44
C GLN A 44 13.74 8.65 -3.03
N LYS A 45 12.77 8.45 -2.13
CA LYS A 45 12.71 9.17 -0.83
C LYS A 45 12.91 8.26 0.38
N ALA A 46 12.73 6.95 0.21
CA ALA A 46 12.62 5.99 1.30
C ALA A 46 13.93 5.66 2.04
N ARG A 47 15.09 5.85 1.39
CA ARG A 47 16.39 5.42 1.95
C ARG A 47 16.67 6.00 3.33
N ALA A 48 16.47 7.31 3.51
CA ALA A 48 16.70 7.98 4.79
C ALA A 48 15.60 7.68 5.82
N ALA A 49 14.40 7.31 5.36
CA ALA A 49 13.28 6.91 6.20
C ALA A 49 13.35 5.44 6.66
N GLY A 50 14.34 4.67 6.20
CA GLY A 50 14.50 3.26 6.56
C GLY A 50 13.47 2.33 5.92
N ILE A 51 12.92 2.71 4.76
CA ILE A 51 12.01 1.87 3.97
C ILE A 51 12.78 1.34 2.74
N HIS A 52 12.70 0.04 2.49
CA HIS A 52 13.44 -0.65 1.42
C HIS A 52 12.47 -1.47 0.56
N LEU A 53 12.74 -1.51 -0.74
CA LEU A 53 11.95 -2.28 -1.71
C LEU A 53 12.74 -3.48 -2.23
N VAL A 54 12.07 -4.63 -2.29
CA VAL A 54 12.53 -5.83 -3.00
C VAL A 54 11.48 -6.17 -4.04
N LEU A 55 11.83 -6.03 -5.31
CA LEU A 55 10.93 -6.31 -6.43
C LEU A 55 11.47 -7.52 -7.18
N ALA A 56 10.63 -8.56 -7.30
CA ALA A 56 10.89 -9.75 -8.08
C ALA A 56 9.88 -9.85 -9.23
N THR A 57 10.29 -10.52 -10.30
CA THR A 57 9.42 -10.86 -11.44
C THR A 57 10.04 -11.99 -12.25
N GLN A 58 9.20 -12.86 -12.79
CA GLN A 58 9.60 -13.86 -13.78
C GLN A 58 9.46 -13.35 -15.23
N ARG A 59 8.93 -12.14 -15.42
CA ARG A 59 8.67 -11.53 -16.73
C ARG A 59 9.55 -10.30 -16.95
N PRO A 60 10.82 -10.48 -17.34
CA PRO A 60 11.77 -9.39 -17.53
C PRO A 60 11.57 -8.65 -18.87
N SER A 61 10.35 -8.13 -19.10
CA SER A 61 10.01 -7.31 -20.27
C SER A 61 10.17 -5.81 -19.98
N VAL A 62 10.30 -5.02 -21.04
CA VAL A 62 10.42 -3.55 -20.94
C VAL A 62 9.17 -2.90 -20.34
N ASP A 63 8.01 -3.56 -20.50
CA ASP A 63 6.74 -3.09 -19.95
C ASP A 63 6.64 -3.30 -18.42
N VAL A 64 7.41 -4.25 -17.88
CA VAL A 64 7.47 -4.54 -16.43
C VAL A 64 8.65 -3.81 -15.78
N ILE A 65 9.84 -3.95 -16.37
CA ILE A 65 11.08 -3.31 -15.89
C ILE A 65 11.33 -2.06 -16.74
N THR A 66 10.49 -1.06 -16.51
CA THR A 66 10.51 0.19 -17.26
C THR A 66 11.76 1.01 -16.98
N GLY A 67 11.98 2.05 -17.78
CA GLY A 67 13.04 3.04 -17.52
C GLY A 67 12.89 3.74 -16.16
N LEU A 68 11.66 4.01 -15.71
CA LEU A 68 11.42 4.69 -14.43
C LEU A 68 11.77 3.78 -13.25
N ILE A 69 11.43 2.49 -13.33
CA ILE A 69 11.83 1.50 -12.32
C ILE A 69 13.36 1.40 -12.28
N LYS A 70 14.01 1.24 -13.43
CA LYS A 70 15.48 1.14 -13.52
C LYS A 70 16.21 2.37 -12.99
N ALA A 71 15.67 3.57 -13.23
CA ALA A 71 16.27 4.82 -12.78
C ALA A 71 16.29 4.95 -11.25
N ASN A 72 15.35 4.33 -10.55
CA ASN A 72 15.21 4.46 -9.09
C ASN A 72 15.69 3.23 -8.32
N ILE A 73 15.95 2.10 -9.01
CA ILE A 73 16.43 0.85 -8.41
C ILE A 73 17.78 0.47 -9.03
N PRO A 74 18.90 0.94 -8.43
CA PRO A 74 20.23 0.78 -9.00
C PRO A 74 20.86 -0.60 -8.72
N THR A 75 20.47 -1.26 -7.62
CA THR A 75 20.94 -2.61 -7.28
C THR A 75 20.03 -3.64 -7.93
N ARG A 76 20.61 -4.59 -8.67
CA ARG A 76 19.85 -5.59 -9.44
C ARG A 76 20.45 -6.97 -9.32
N ILE A 77 19.58 -7.97 -9.36
CA ILE A 77 19.96 -9.39 -9.41
C ILE A 77 19.25 -9.98 -10.62
N ALA A 78 19.99 -10.70 -11.47
CA ALA A 78 19.41 -11.52 -12.53
C ALA A 78 19.82 -12.97 -12.32
N TYR A 79 18.84 -13.86 -12.16
CA TYR A 79 19.02 -15.29 -12.34
C TYR A 79 19.06 -15.63 -13.84
N GLN A 80 19.15 -16.92 -14.17
CA GLN A 80 19.09 -17.38 -15.55
C GLN A 80 17.82 -16.86 -16.25
N VAL A 81 18.02 -16.25 -17.42
CA VAL A 81 16.95 -15.78 -18.31
C VAL A 81 17.06 -16.43 -19.68
N SER A 82 15.97 -16.39 -20.45
CA SER A 82 15.88 -17.08 -21.74
C SER A 82 16.69 -16.42 -22.86
N SER A 83 16.93 -15.11 -22.78
CA SER A 83 17.54 -14.37 -23.89
C SER A 83 18.47 -13.22 -23.47
N LYS A 84 19.34 -12.82 -24.41
CA LYS A 84 20.16 -11.61 -24.32
C LYS A 84 19.34 -10.34 -24.15
N ILE A 85 18.10 -10.34 -24.65
CA ILE A 85 17.20 -9.19 -24.54
C ILE A 85 16.75 -9.08 -23.08
N ASP A 86 16.29 -10.17 -22.48
CA ASP A 86 15.87 -10.23 -21.08
C ASP A 86 17.01 -9.85 -20.12
N SER A 87 18.23 -10.34 -20.38
CA SER A 87 19.41 -9.95 -19.59
C SER A 87 19.64 -8.44 -19.62
N ARG A 88 19.52 -7.81 -20.81
CA ARG A 88 19.64 -6.36 -20.95
C ARG A 88 18.50 -5.61 -20.30
N THR A 89 17.29 -6.15 -20.33
CA THR A 89 16.15 -5.52 -19.66
C THR A 89 16.41 -5.38 -18.16
N ILE A 90 17.02 -6.39 -17.52
CA ILE A 90 17.32 -6.37 -16.08
C ILE A 90 18.62 -5.60 -15.78
N LEU A 91 19.73 -5.95 -16.43
CA LEU A 91 21.08 -5.51 -16.04
C LEU A 91 21.63 -4.37 -16.91
N ASP A 92 20.93 -3.95 -17.95
CA ASP A 92 21.44 -3.09 -19.03
C ASP A 92 22.65 -3.71 -19.79
N GLN A 93 22.91 -5.00 -19.58
CA GLN A 93 23.97 -5.76 -20.23
C GLN A 93 23.60 -7.23 -20.45
N MET A 94 24.35 -7.92 -21.32
CA MET A 94 24.23 -9.37 -21.49
C MET A 94 24.93 -10.13 -20.35
N GLY A 95 24.65 -11.42 -20.24
CA GLY A 95 25.36 -12.38 -19.38
C GLY A 95 24.43 -13.30 -18.60
N ALA A 96 23.23 -12.84 -18.26
CA ALA A 96 22.30 -13.64 -17.46
C ALA A 96 21.72 -14.83 -18.26
N GLU A 97 21.69 -14.74 -19.59
CA GLU A 97 21.26 -15.83 -20.47
C GLU A 97 22.23 -17.03 -20.49
N ALA A 98 23.47 -16.82 -20.04
CA ALA A 98 24.52 -17.84 -20.00
C ALA A 98 24.67 -18.48 -18.60
N LEU A 99 23.82 -18.11 -17.65
CA LEU A 99 23.81 -18.71 -16.31
C LEU A 99 23.30 -20.15 -16.36
N LEU A 100 23.67 -20.93 -15.34
CA LEU A 100 23.41 -22.36 -15.29
C LEU A 100 22.03 -22.73 -14.70
N GLY A 101 21.28 -21.74 -14.21
CA GLY A 101 20.06 -21.96 -13.44
C GLY A 101 20.36 -22.37 -11.99
N GLN A 102 19.37 -22.93 -11.28
CA GLN A 102 19.52 -23.49 -9.93
C GLN A 102 20.25 -22.57 -8.92
N GLY A 103 19.93 -21.27 -8.93
CA GLY A 103 20.52 -20.30 -8.01
C GLY A 103 21.74 -19.54 -8.55
N ASP A 104 22.26 -19.88 -9.73
CA ASP A 104 23.30 -19.09 -10.39
C ASP A 104 22.75 -17.72 -10.81
N MET A 105 23.45 -16.64 -10.42
CA MET A 105 22.98 -15.27 -10.61
C MET A 105 24.11 -14.27 -10.92
N LEU A 106 23.74 -13.17 -11.55
CA LEU A 106 24.55 -11.96 -11.67
C LEU A 106 24.02 -10.90 -10.71
N TYR A 107 24.87 -10.43 -9.81
CA TYR A 107 24.59 -9.34 -8.87
C TYR A 107 25.25 -8.05 -9.35
N LEU A 108 24.44 -7.04 -9.61
CA LEU A 108 24.86 -5.68 -9.93
C LEU A 108 24.60 -4.78 -8.73
N SER A 109 25.68 -4.34 -8.07
CA SER A 109 25.58 -3.38 -6.96
C SER A 109 25.32 -1.96 -7.46
N ALA A 110 24.63 -1.16 -6.65
CA ALA A 110 24.56 0.29 -6.82
C ALA A 110 25.96 0.92 -6.99
N PRO A 111 26.11 1.97 -7.81
CA PRO A 111 27.39 2.31 -8.41
C PRO A 111 28.39 2.84 -7.39
N THR A 112 29.53 2.16 -7.32
CA THR A 112 30.85 2.78 -7.12
C THR A 112 31.76 2.21 -8.21
N GLY A 113 32.07 2.99 -9.24
CA GLY A 113 32.88 2.55 -10.39
C GLY A 113 32.09 2.00 -11.58
N VAL A 114 32.79 1.32 -12.50
CA VAL A 114 32.21 0.74 -13.71
C VAL A 114 31.28 -0.41 -13.32
N PRO A 115 29.96 -0.34 -13.62
CA PRO A 115 28.99 -1.34 -13.21
C PRO A 115 29.28 -2.67 -13.91
N THR A 116 29.98 -3.56 -13.20
CA THR A 116 30.28 -4.91 -13.68
C THR A 116 29.59 -5.89 -12.74
N PRO A 117 28.58 -6.65 -13.19
CA PRO A 117 27.94 -7.64 -12.37
C PRO A 117 28.92 -8.70 -11.90
N VAL A 118 28.80 -9.05 -10.63
CA VAL A 118 29.55 -10.14 -10.02
C VAL A 118 28.70 -11.40 -10.15
N ARG A 119 29.28 -12.49 -10.67
CA ARG A 119 28.62 -13.79 -10.66
C ARG A 119 28.63 -14.38 -9.26
N VAL A 120 27.48 -14.82 -8.80
CA VAL A 120 27.28 -15.38 -7.45
C VAL A 120 26.46 -16.65 -7.57
N HIS A 121 26.79 -17.66 -6.75
CA HIS A 121 25.97 -18.86 -6.59
C HIS A 121 25.07 -18.67 -5.38
N GLY A 122 23.76 -18.60 -5.62
CA GLY A 122 22.75 -18.44 -4.59
C GLY A 122 22.78 -19.59 -3.60
N ALA A 123 22.64 -19.26 -2.31
CA ALA A 123 22.48 -20.28 -1.28
C ALA A 123 21.14 -20.98 -1.48
N PHE A 124 21.18 -22.32 -1.53
CA PHE A 124 19.98 -23.12 -1.57
C PHE A 124 19.33 -23.15 -0.18
N VAL A 125 18.02 -22.96 -0.15
CA VAL A 125 17.18 -23.17 1.03
C VAL A 125 15.96 -23.96 0.59
N SER A 126 15.68 -25.06 1.29
CA SER A 126 14.50 -25.88 1.04
C SER A 126 13.25 -25.28 1.69
N ASP A 127 12.07 -25.63 1.16
CA ASP A 127 10.80 -25.21 1.75
C ASP A 127 10.70 -25.68 3.22
N ASP A 128 11.19 -26.88 3.54
CA ASP A 128 11.21 -27.40 4.91
C ASP A 128 12.06 -26.54 5.85
N GLU A 129 13.19 -25.97 5.37
CA GLU A 129 14.00 -25.03 6.14
C GLU A 129 13.25 -23.73 6.42
N VAL A 130 12.54 -23.21 5.41
CA VAL A 130 11.71 -22.00 5.56
C VAL A 130 10.62 -22.26 6.60
N HIS A 131 9.89 -23.37 6.50
CA HIS A 131 8.84 -23.72 7.46
C HIS A 131 9.38 -23.84 8.89
N ARG A 132 10.56 -24.43 9.09
CA ARG A 132 11.20 -24.49 10.41
C ARG A 132 11.48 -23.12 11.00
N VAL A 133 12.00 -22.18 10.19
CA VAL A 133 12.25 -20.80 10.64
C VAL A 133 10.95 -20.08 10.94
N VAL A 134 9.91 -20.25 10.12
CA VAL A 134 8.59 -19.65 10.33
C VAL A 134 7.96 -20.14 11.64
N GLU A 135 7.98 -21.45 11.91
CA GLU A 135 7.44 -22.00 13.15
C GLU A 135 8.24 -21.54 14.39
N TYR A 136 9.57 -21.46 14.27
CA TYR A 136 10.39 -20.85 15.31
C TYR A 136 9.96 -19.40 15.57
N LEU A 137 9.80 -18.56 14.55
CA LEU A 137 9.38 -17.16 14.70
C LEU A 137 7.98 -17.03 15.32
N LYS A 138 7.02 -17.87 14.89
CA LYS A 138 5.67 -17.90 15.46
C LYS A 138 5.66 -18.30 16.94
N SER A 139 6.64 -19.07 17.40
CA SER A 139 6.80 -19.40 18.82
C SER A 139 7.30 -18.21 19.67
N GLN A 140 7.93 -17.21 19.04
CA GLN A 140 8.46 -16.04 19.74
C GLN A 140 7.41 -14.94 19.96
N GLY A 141 6.31 -14.93 19.19
CA GLY A 141 5.27 -13.92 19.33
C GLY A 141 4.19 -13.99 18.26
N VAL A 142 3.12 -13.22 18.48
CA VAL A 142 2.01 -13.07 17.53
C VAL A 142 2.28 -11.92 16.54
N PRO A 143 1.77 -11.99 15.31
CA PRO A 143 1.89 -10.89 14.36
C PRO A 143 1.13 -9.65 14.87
N ASN A 144 1.79 -8.49 14.80
CA ASN A 144 1.19 -7.19 15.09
C ASN A 144 0.80 -6.50 13.78
N TYR A 145 -0.38 -6.81 13.24
CA TYR A 145 -0.86 -6.21 12.01
C TYR A 145 -1.40 -4.80 12.24
N ILE A 146 -1.05 -3.88 11.33
CA ILE A 146 -1.56 -2.51 11.34
C ILE A 146 -2.86 -2.48 10.51
N GLU A 147 -3.98 -2.25 11.17
CA GLU A 147 -5.27 -2.05 10.49
C GLU A 147 -5.21 -0.83 9.56
N GLY A 148 -5.89 -0.92 8.41
CA GLY A 148 -5.91 0.17 7.42
C GLY A 148 -4.73 0.21 6.43
N ILE A 149 -3.65 -0.55 6.63
CA ILE A 149 -2.52 -0.56 5.68
C ILE A 149 -2.94 -1.02 4.27
N LEU A 150 -3.87 -1.97 4.19
CA LEU A 150 -4.41 -2.52 2.95
C LEU A 150 -5.58 -1.72 2.39
N GLU A 151 -6.14 -0.78 3.15
CA GLU A 151 -7.31 -0.01 2.74
C GLU A 151 -6.96 1.11 1.74
N GLY A 152 -5.65 1.38 1.58
CA GLY A 152 -5.11 2.33 0.63
C GLY A 152 -5.39 3.78 1.05
N GLY A 153 -4.34 4.57 1.22
CA GLY A 153 -4.50 6.02 1.22
C GLY A 153 -5.07 6.42 -0.14
N THR A 154 -6.25 7.03 -0.19
CA THR A 154 -6.77 7.67 -1.41
C THR A 154 -5.70 8.62 -1.93
N LEU A 155 -5.02 8.26 -3.02
CA LEU A 155 -4.13 9.12 -3.79
C LEU A 155 -4.98 10.13 -4.57
N GLU A 156 -5.81 10.88 -3.84
CA GLU A 156 -6.50 12.07 -4.31
C GLU A 156 -5.87 13.24 -3.56
N GLY A 157 -4.69 13.66 -4.02
CA GLY A 157 -3.99 14.76 -3.40
C GLY A 157 -2.54 14.84 -3.83
N GLU A 158 -2.31 15.24 -5.09
CA GLU A 158 -1.27 16.21 -5.51
C GLU A 158 -1.13 16.21 -7.04
N GLY A 159 -1.46 17.35 -7.68
CA GLY A 159 -0.99 17.71 -9.03
C GLY A 159 -2.07 17.72 -10.12
N GLY A 160 -2.76 18.84 -10.28
CA GLY A 160 -3.72 19.04 -11.37
C GLY A 160 -3.08 19.31 -12.73
N GLU A 161 -3.82 18.96 -13.78
CA GLU A 161 -3.88 19.72 -15.03
C GLU A 161 -5.32 19.74 -15.55
N ALA A 162 -5.73 20.96 -15.90
CA ALA A 162 -6.92 21.44 -16.59
C ALA A 162 -7.90 20.41 -17.20
N GLY A 163 -9.11 20.40 -16.66
CA GLY A 163 -10.34 20.01 -17.37
C GLY A 163 -11.40 21.07 -17.09
N ASP A 164 -11.42 22.10 -17.94
CA ASP A 164 -12.37 23.20 -17.95
C ASP A 164 -13.82 22.68 -18.10
N SER A 165 -14.68 23.04 -17.15
CA SER A 165 -16.13 23.03 -17.33
C SER A 165 -16.74 24.10 -16.43
N PRO A 166 -17.24 25.21 -17.00
CA PRO A 166 -17.81 26.31 -16.24
C PRO A 166 -19.31 26.06 -16.04
N ASN A 167 -19.73 25.79 -14.80
CA ASN A 167 -21.03 26.22 -14.27
C ASN A 167 -21.24 25.76 -12.81
N GLY A 168 -21.47 26.71 -11.89
CA GLY A 168 -22.06 26.44 -10.58
C GLY A 168 -21.37 27.16 -9.41
N PRO A 169 -21.96 28.22 -8.83
CA PRO A 169 -21.29 29.13 -7.91
C PRO A 169 -21.25 28.67 -6.44
N ALA A 170 -20.39 29.36 -5.70
CA ALA A 170 -20.11 29.25 -4.27
C ALA A 170 -21.32 29.34 -3.32
N GLY A 171 -21.20 28.73 -2.14
CA GLY A 171 -22.03 29.06 -0.98
C GLY A 171 -22.15 27.90 0.01
N GLY A 172 -21.78 28.12 1.27
CA GLY A 172 -21.84 27.11 2.32
C GLY A 172 -23.27 26.73 2.74
N GLY A 173 -23.39 25.55 3.35
CA GLY A 173 -24.55 25.18 4.16
C GLY A 173 -25.50 24.11 3.63
N GLU A 174 -25.11 23.29 2.64
CA GLU A 174 -25.96 22.19 2.18
C GLU A 174 -25.38 20.83 2.60
N GLY A 175 -26.24 19.99 3.20
CA GLY A 175 -25.90 18.68 3.73
C GLY A 175 -25.23 17.78 2.69
N ASP A 176 -24.39 16.85 3.16
CA ASP A 176 -23.77 15.85 2.27
C ASP A 176 -24.89 15.11 1.51
N ALA A 177 -24.86 15.13 0.17
CA ALA A 177 -25.88 14.52 -0.69
C ALA A 177 -26.14 13.02 -0.40
N LEU A 178 -25.23 12.37 0.33
CA LEU A 178 -25.35 10.97 0.75
C LEU A 178 -25.87 10.79 2.19
N TYR A 179 -26.19 11.86 2.91
CA TYR A 179 -26.61 11.81 4.31
C TYR A 179 -27.87 10.97 4.50
N ASP A 180 -28.94 11.28 3.78
CA ASP A 180 -30.21 10.55 3.89
C ASP A 180 -30.07 9.07 3.53
N GLN A 181 -29.21 8.77 2.53
CA GLN A 181 -28.91 7.40 2.13
C GLN A 181 -28.15 6.66 3.23
N ALA A 182 -27.21 7.32 3.91
CA ALA A 182 -26.47 6.75 5.02
C ALA A 182 -27.38 6.49 6.22
N VAL A 183 -28.32 7.39 6.52
CA VAL A 183 -29.33 7.20 7.57
C VAL A 183 -30.19 5.98 7.27
N ALA A 184 -30.67 5.84 6.03
CA ALA A 184 -31.46 4.69 5.60
C ALA A 184 -30.71 3.36 5.80
N VAL A 185 -29.43 3.30 5.42
CA VAL A 185 -28.58 2.12 5.62
C VAL A 185 -28.45 1.77 7.11
N VAL A 186 -28.19 2.75 7.96
CA VAL A 186 -28.02 2.54 9.40
C VAL A 186 -29.32 2.04 10.05
N LEU A 187 -30.46 2.62 9.68
CA LEU A 187 -31.78 2.21 10.19
C LEU A 187 -32.20 0.82 9.69
N GLN A 188 -31.97 0.52 8.41
CA GLN A 188 -32.32 -0.77 7.81
C GLN A 188 -31.53 -1.93 8.42
N HIS A 189 -30.22 -1.73 8.63
CA HIS A 189 -29.32 -2.77 9.14
C HIS A 189 -29.15 -2.74 10.67
N LYS A 190 -29.79 -1.79 11.36
CA LYS A 190 -29.75 -1.60 12.82
C LYS A 190 -28.32 -1.54 13.38
N ARG A 191 -27.40 -0.95 12.62
CA ARG A 191 -25.99 -0.89 12.99
C ARG A 191 -25.37 0.42 12.52
N ALA A 192 -24.87 1.23 13.45
CA ALA A 192 -24.24 2.51 13.15
C ALA A 192 -22.70 2.37 13.19
N SER A 193 -22.13 1.76 12.16
CA SER A 193 -20.66 1.57 12.04
C SER A 193 -20.13 2.17 10.74
N ILE A 194 -18.93 2.76 10.78
CA ILE A 194 -18.30 3.41 9.62
C ILE A 194 -18.18 2.41 8.46
N SER A 195 -17.74 1.18 8.74
CA SER A 195 -17.61 0.10 7.76
C SER A 195 -18.92 -0.27 7.05
N LEU A 196 -20.06 -0.22 7.75
CA LEU A 196 -21.37 -0.48 7.15
C LEU A 196 -21.71 0.58 6.11
N VAL A 197 -21.55 1.86 6.48
CA VAL A 197 -21.85 3.01 5.60
C VAL A 197 -20.91 3.03 4.40
N GLN A 198 -19.61 2.77 4.60
CA GLN A 198 -18.63 2.65 3.52
C GLN A 198 -19.03 1.59 2.50
N ARG A 199 -19.40 0.39 2.95
CA ARG A 199 -19.71 -0.74 2.05
C ARG A 199 -20.97 -0.49 1.22
N HIS A 200 -22.01 0.07 1.83
CA HIS A 200 -23.29 0.27 1.15
C HIS A 200 -23.29 1.48 0.21
N LEU A 201 -22.59 2.57 0.58
CA LEU A 201 -22.54 3.79 -0.22
C LEU A 201 -21.30 3.88 -1.12
N ARG A 202 -20.37 2.91 -1.02
CA ARG A 202 -19.10 2.88 -1.76
C ARG A 202 -18.30 4.18 -1.60
N ILE A 203 -18.23 4.68 -0.36
CA ILE A 203 -17.52 5.91 0.01
C ILE A 203 -16.32 5.63 0.91
N GLY A 204 -15.34 6.55 0.91
CA GLY A 204 -14.17 6.48 1.78
C GLY A 204 -14.47 6.71 3.27
N TYR A 205 -13.54 6.27 4.14
CA TYR A 205 -13.68 6.29 5.60
C TYR A 205 -14.01 7.68 6.15
N ASN A 206 -13.25 8.71 5.76
CA ASN A 206 -13.45 10.07 6.27
C ASN A 206 -14.85 10.63 5.96
N ARG A 207 -15.41 10.25 4.80
CA ARG A 207 -16.76 10.65 4.43
C ARG A 207 -17.79 9.89 5.26
N ALA A 208 -17.65 8.57 5.41
CA ALA A 208 -18.53 7.76 6.25
C ALA A 208 -18.46 8.15 7.74
N ALA A 209 -17.28 8.49 8.26
CA ALA A 209 -17.07 8.99 9.61
C ALA A 209 -17.78 10.34 9.80
N ARG A 210 -17.60 11.28 8.87
CA ARG A 210 -18.30 12.57 8.89
C ARG A 210 -19.83 12.42 8.85
N LEU A 211 -20.34 11.48 8.05
CA LEU A 211 -21.77 11.18 7.99
C LEU A 211 -22.27 10.64 9.34
N LEU A 212 -21.52 9.77 10.01
CA LEU A 212 -21.88 9.27 11.34
C LEU A 212 -21.73 10.34 12.44
N GLU A 213 -20.75 11.24 12.36
CA GLU A 213 -20.65 12.39 13.25
C GLU A 213 -21.81 13.38 13.05
N GLN A 214 -22.27 13.56 11.81
CA GLN A 214 -23.47 14.34 11.53
C GLN A 214 -24.72 13.68 12.11
N MET A 215 -24.84 12.36 12.01
CA MET A 215 -25.93 11.60 12.65
C MET A 215 -25.86 11.67 14.18
N GLU A 216 -24.67 11.71 14.76
CA GLU A 216 -24.48 11.90 16.20
C GLU A 216 -24.95 13.31 16.61
N LYS A 217 -24.51 14.34 15.88
CA LYS A 217 -24.94 15.73 16.10
C LYS A 217 -26.44 15.93 15.93
N SER A 218 -27.07 15.16 15.04
CA SER A 218 -28.52 15.19 14.83
C SER A 218 -29.31 14.32 15.81
N GLY A 219 -28.63 13.62 16.74
CA GLY A 219 -29.28 12.73 17.72
C GLY A 219 -29.83 11.43 17.16
N LEU A 220 -29.42 11.01 15.95
CA LEU A 220 -29.80 9.72 15.36
C LEU A 220 -29.02 8.55 15.98
N VAL A 221 -27.75 8.77 16.32
CA VAL A 221 -26.84 7.76 16.88
C VAL A 221 -26.13 8.29 18.12
N SER A 222 -25.72 7.41 19.01
CA SER A 222 -24.96 7.75 20.20
C SER A 222 -23.53 8.18 19.86
N PRO A 223 -22.84 8.84 20.81
CA PRO A 223 -21.38 8.90 20.80
C PRO A 223 -20.79 7.49 20.71
N MET A 224 -19.56 7.42 20.19
CA MET A 224 -18.84 6.17 20.06
C MET A 224 -18.55 5.56 21.44
N ALA A 225 -19.02 4.34 21.67
CA ALA A 225 -18.70 3.58 22.87
C ALA A 225 -17.25 3.05 22.81
N SER A 226 -16.72 2.62 23.96
CA SER A 226 -15.35 2.11 24.10
C SER A 226 -15.06 0.85 23.26
N ASN A 227 -16.10 0.16 22.79
CA ASN A 227 -16.01 -0.98 21.88
C ASN A 227 -16.10 -0.59 20.39
N GLY A 228 -16.06 0.71 20.07
CA GLY A 228 -16.13 1.24 18.71
C GLY A 228 -17.53 1.25 18.07
N ASN A 229 -18.56 0.82 18.80
CA ASN A 229 -19.94 0.82 18.31
C ASN A 229 -20.69 2.11 18.70
N ARG A 230 -21.73 2.43 17.92
CA ARG A 230 -22.69 3.50 18.20
C ARG A 230 -24.10 2.90 18.28
N ASP A 231 -24.86 3.28 19.29
CA ASP A 231 -26.25 2.87 19.45
C ASP A 231 -27.16 3.80 18.64
N ILE A 232 -28.27 3.27 18.11
CA ILE A 232 -29.26 4.06 17.38
C ILE A 232 -30.27 4.60 18.38
N LEU A 233 -30.43 5.93 18.44
CA LEU A 233 -31.20 6.62 19.49
C LEU A 233 -32.65 6.93 19.08
N VAL A 234 -33.04 6.65 17.84
CA VAL A 234 -34.39 6.97 17.36
C VAL A 234 -35.39 5.88 17.74
N PRO A 235 -36.49 6.21 18.43
CA PRO A 235 -37.55 5.26 18.73
C PRO A 235 -38.29 4.85 17.45
N ARG A 236 -38.67 3.57 17.41
CA ARG A 236 -39.42 2.93 16.34
C ARG A 236 -40.71 3.73 16.04
N ARG A 237 -40.91 4.17 14.80
CA ARG A 237 -42.28 4.32 14.29
C ARG A 237 -42.77 2.90 14.02
N GLU A 238 -43.53 2.36 14.97
CA GLU A 238 -44.42 1.24 14.67
C GLU A 238 -45.48 1.76 13.69
N GLU A 239 -45.72 1.00 12.62
CA GLU A 239 -46.82 1.26 11.68
C GLU A 239 -48.18 1.21 12.39
#